data_AF-A0A2Y9BLG7-F1
#
_entry.id   AF-A0A2Y9BLG7-F1
#
_cell.length_a   1.000
_cell.length_b   1.000
_cell.length_c   1.000
_cell.angle_alpha   90.00
_cell.angle_beta   90.00
_cell.angle_gamma   90.00
#
_symmetry.space_group_name_H-M   'P 1'
#
loop_
_entity.id
_entity.type
_entity.pdbx_description
1 polymer ?
#
loop_
_entity_poly.entity_id
_entity_poly.type
_entity_poly.pdbx_seq_one_letter_code
_entity_poly.pdbx_strand_id
1 'polypeptide(L)'
;MSIHKLTAGSGYDYLTRQVAAMDATEKGHTGLTSYYAEKGEAPGVWVGSGIAGIDGLAAGDVVTAEQMQALFGSGHHPLAHERREHLQGPDLTDKDYRSVTRLGVPYKVFANDVSAYRMEVAKRLAAHNEAAGLQGDWPVPAEDRARIRTEVAREFFRAEHGRDPEDARELATTIAKHSRPKTQAVAGFDLTFSPVKSVSTLWAIADQSVAARIERAHQAAVKDALEFIEQHALFSREGTNGVRQVDVQGLVATAFTHRDSRAGDPDLHTHVAVANKVQTTEGKWLAIDGRVLFKATVAASETYNSALERHLNADLGLRFEERDNADQRKRPIREIVGVDPALNLRWSARRASIEERRSTLATEFQRTHGRPPTPVEAIQLAQQATLETREAKHEPRTLAEQRLAWREQAREVLGGDAGIRSMLTSAIGPSLPKG
;
A
#
# COMPACT_ATOMS: atom_id res chain seq x y z
N MET A 1 8.66 6.67 1.57
CA MET A 1 7.92 5.83 0.60
C MET A 1 8.18 4.35 0.87
N SER A 2 7.14 3.52 0.90
CA SER A 2 7.25 2.06 0.84
C SER A 2 6.75 1.53 -0.51
N ILE A 3 7.14 0.31 -0.87
CA ILE A 3 6.69 -0.36 -2.09
C ILE A 3 6.24 -1.79 -1.81
N HIS A 4 5.05 -2.13 -2.29
CA HIS A 4 4.49 -3.48 -2.19
C HIS A 4 4.05 -3.99 -3.56
N LYS A 5 4.19 -5.29 -3.82
CA LYS A 5 3.68 -5.91 -5.04
C LYS A 5 2.17 -6.11 -4.91
N LEU A 6 1.44 -5.74 -5.94
CA LEU A 6 0.03 -6.07 -6.11
C LEU A 6 -0.08 -7.32 -6.98
N THR A 7 -0.77 -8.34 -6.49
CA THR A 7 -1.05 -9.55 -7.28
C THR A 7 -2.37 -9.42 -8.04
N ALA A 8 -2.42 -10.00 -9.23
CA ALA A 8 -3.65 -10.09 -10.00
C ALA A 8 -4.69 -10.94 -9.26
N GLY A 9 -5.97 -10.59 -9.40
CA GLY A 9 -7.06 -11.25 -8.68
C GLY A 9 -7.49 -10.45 -7.44
N SER A 10 -6.77 -10.60 -6.32
CA SER A 10 -7.19 -10.03 -5.02
C SER A 10 -6.22 -9.03 -4.38
N GLY A 11 -5.02 -8.88 -4.92
CA GLY A 11 -3.97 -8.05 -4.29
C GLY A 11 -4.30 -6.56 -4.23
N TYR A 12 -5.23 -6.09 -5.06
CA TYR A 12 -5.71 -4.70 -5.14
C TYR A 12 -7.12 -4.52 -4.53
N ASP A 13 -7.75 -5.58 -4.02
CA ASP A 13 -9.13 -5.56 -3.52
C ASP A 13 -9.34 -4.54 -2.40
N TYR A 14 -8.31 -4.25 -1.59
CA TYR A 14 -8.43 -3.25 -0.53
C TYR A 14 -8.60 -1.83 -1.08
N LEU A 15 -8.05 -1.54 -2.26
CA LEU A 15 -8.24 -0.27 -2.97
C LEU A 15 -9.58 -0.28 -3.72
N THR A 16 -9.95 -1.39 -4.35
CA THR A 16 -11.26 -1.51 -5.02
C THR A 16 -12.43 -1.42 -4.06
N ARG A 17 -12.33 -1.97 -2.84
CA ARG A 17 -13.36 -1.79 -1.80
C ARG A 17 -13.54 -0.34 -1.39
N GLN A 18 -12.47 0.46 -1.43
CA GLN A 18 -12.56 1.90 -1.16
C GLN A 18 -13.29 2.61 -2.30
N VAL A 19 -12.95 2.30 -3.55
CA VAL A 19 -13.63 2.88 -4.71
C VAL A 19 -15.12 2.49 -4.74
N ALA A 20 -15.43 1.21 -4.57
CA ALA A 20 -16.80 0.71 -4.56
C ALA A 20 -17.65 1.31 -3.43
N ALA A 21 -17.04 1.63 -2.28
CA ALA A 21 -17.73 2.36 -1.21
C ALA A 21 -18.09 3.79 -1.64
N MET A 22 -17.21 4.45 -2.40
CA MET A 22 -17.43 5.80 -2.93
C MET A 22 -18.45 5.82 -4.08
N ASP A 23 -18.38 4.86 -5.02
CA ASP A 23 -19.36 4.71 -6.12
C ASP A 23 -20.80 4.52 -5.59
N ALA A 24 -20.94 3.87 -4.43
CA ALA A 24 -22.22 3.70 -3.75
C ALA A 24 -22.73 4.99 -3.08
N THR A 25 -21.83 5.89 -2.65
CA THR A 25 -22.16 7.15 -1.99
C THR A 25 -22.30 8.34 -2.94
N GLU A 26 -21.67 8.33 -4.12
CA GLU A 26 -21.67 9.41 -5.12
C GLU A 26 -23.01 9.64 -5.86
N LYS A 27 -24.13 9.04 -5.41
CA LYS A 27 -25.47 9.39 -5.94
C LYS A 27 -25.96 10.81 -5.59
N GLY A 28 -25.08 11.73 -5.21
CA GLY A 28 -25.37 13.15 -5.16
C GLY A 28 -24.23 14.03 -4.62
N HIS A 29 -23.83 15.01 -5.45
CA HIS A 29 -23.24 16.31 -5.09
C HIS A 29 -21.71 16.48 -5.09
N THR A 30 -21.24 17.39 -5.94
CA THR A 30 -19.85 17.87 -6.06
C THR A 30 -19.68 19.19 -5.30
N GLY A 31 -19.01 19.16 -4.15
CA GLY A 31 -18.64 20.37 -3.40
C GLY A 31 -17.66 20.12 -2.26
N LEU A 32 -16.80 21.10 -1.97
CA LEU A 32 -15.81 21.08 -0.88
C LEU A 32 -16.43 20.83 0.52
N THR A 33 -17.68 21.24 0.72
CA THR A 33 -18.45 20.98 1.93
C THR A 33 -18.84 19.51 2.10
N SER A 34 -18.96 18.76 0.99
CA SER A 34 -19.31 17.33 0.98
C SER A 34 -18.21 16.49 1.63
N TYR A 35 -16.94 16.79 1.32
CA TYR A 35 -15.76 16.09 1.86
C TYR A 35 -15.68 16.08 3.41
N TYR A 36 -16.16 17.13 4.07
CA TYR A 36 -16.11 17.21 5.54
C TYR A 36 -17.28 16.53 6.25
N ALA A 37 -18.42 16.39 5.55
CA ALA A 37 -19.65 15.79 6.07
C ALA A 37 -19.78 14.30 5.72
N GLU A 38 -19.06 13.84 4.68
CA GLU A 38 -19.09 12.45 4.23
C GLU A 38 -18.27 11.52 5.12
N LYS A 39 -18.79 10.31 5.32
CA LYS A 39 -18.07 9.19 5.93
C LYS A 39 -17.29 8.49 4.82
N GLY A 40 -15.97 8.49 4.92
CA GLY A 40 -15.10 7.87 3.92
C GLY A 40 -13.89 8.72 3.56
N GLU A 41 -12.98 8.15 2.78
CA GLU A 41 -11.77 8.81 2.28
C GLU A 41 -12.02 9.51 0.94
N ALA A 42 -11.13 10.41 0.53
CA ALA A 42 -11.22 11.04 -0.79
C ALA A 42 -11.27 9.99 -1.92
N PRO A 43 -12.00 10.26 -3.02
CA PRO A 43 -12.03 9.38 -4.17
C PRO A 43 -10.63 9.24 -4.77
N GLY A 44 -10.36 8.07 -5.34
CA GLY A 44 -9.11 7.85 -6.05
C GLY A 44 -9.07 8.62 -7.37
N VAL A 45 -7.89 9.08 -7.77
CA VAL A 45 -7.70 9.78 -9.05
C VAL A 45 -6.62 9.14 -9.90
N TRP A 46 -6.75 9.24 -11.22
CA TRP A 46 -5.73 8.80 -12.17
C TRP A 46 -4.50 9.71 -12.14
N VAL A 47 -3.31 9.13 -12.11
CA VAL A 47 -2.02 9.84 -12.08
C VAL A 47 -0.97 9.13 -12.96
N GLY A 48 0.13 9.82 -13.23
CA GLY A 48 1.23 9.35 -14.08
C GLY A 48 1.10 9.80 -15.53
N SER A 49 2.23 10.05 -16.19
CA SER A 49 2.26 10.57 -17.57
C SER A 49 1.87 9.50 -18.60
N GLY A 50 1.97 8.22 -18.24
CA GLY A 50 1.57 7.08 -19.07
C GLY A 50 0.07 6.98 -19.31
N ILE A 51 -0.76 7.70 -18.54
CA ILE A 51 -2.20 7.79 -18.79
C ILE A 51 -2.51 8.39 -20.17
N ALA A 52 -1.61 9.19 -20.74
CA ALA A 52 -1.75 9.73 -22.09
C ALA A 52 -1.84 8.64 -23.17
N GLY A 53 -1.36 7.42 -22.88
CA GLY A 53 -1.51 6.26 -23.77
C GLY A 53 -2.83 5.50 -23.60
N ILE A 54 -3.70 5.91 -22.67
CA ILE A 54 -4.99 5.28 -22.35
C ILE A 54 -6.11 6.19 -22.85
N ASP A 55 -6.62 5.96 -24.06
CA ASP A 55 -7.65 6.87 -24.58
C ASP A 55 -8.94 6.81 -23.73
N GLY A 56 -9.59 7.96 -23.58
CA GLY A 56 -10.81 8.10 -22.78
C GLY A 56 -10.58 8.32 -21.29
N LEU A 57 -9.32 8.40 -20.83
CA LEU A 57 -8.97 8.81 -19.47
C LEU A 57 -7.90 9.90 -19.48
N ALA A 58 -7.95 10.78 -18.49
CA ALA A 58 -6.98 11.83 -18.25
C ALA A 58 -6.47 11.78 -16.80
N ALA A 59 -5.27 12.34 -16.57
CA ALA A 59 -4.79 12.56 -15.22
C ALA A 59 -5.75 13.47 -14.45
N GLY A 60 -6.11 13.07 -13.23
CA GLY A 60 -7.09 13.76 -12.38
C GLY A 60 -8.51 13.22 -12.47
N ASP A 61 -8.83 12.36 -13.45
CA ASP A 61 -10.14 11.70 -13.52
C ASP A 61 -10.35 10.81 -12.30
N VAL A 62 -11.60 10.74 -11.83
CA VAL A 62 -11.98 9.84 -10.73
C VAL A 62 -11.92 8.39 -11.19
N VAL A 63 -11.36 7.54 -10.32
CA VAL A 63 -11.17 6.11 -10.58
C VAL A 63 -12.43 5.36 -10.16
N THR A 64 -12.93 4.45 -11.01
CA THR A 64 -14.08 3.58 -10.68
C THR A 64 -13.65 2.15 -10.34
N ALA A 65 -14.54 1.40 -9.66
CA ALA A 65 -14.26 0.02 -9.26
C ALA A 65 -14.07 -0.90 -10.48
N GLU A 66 -14.86 -0.69 -11.53
CA GLU A 66 -14.78 -1.43 -12.79
C GLU A 66 -13.45 -1.18 -13.49
N GLN A 67 -12.98 0.07 -13.51
CA GLN A 67 -11.68 0.41 -14.10
C GLN A 67 -10.52 -0.28 -13.36
N MET A 68 -10.56 -0.28 -12.02
CA MET A 68 -9.58 -0.98 -11.19
C MET A 68 -9.60 -2.49 -11.45
N GLN A 69 -10.78 -3.10 -11.56
CA GLN A 69 -10.94 -4.52 -11.85
C GLN A 69 -10.42 -4.88 -13.24
N ALA A 70 -10.72 -4.06 -14.26
CA ALA A 70 -10.23 -4.29 -15.61
C ALA A 70 -8.70 -4.24 -15.67
N LEU A 71 -8.09 -3.20 -15.10
CA LEU A 71 -6.65 -2.98 -15.17
C LEU A 71 -5.85 -3.87 -14.22
N PHE A 72 -6.13 -3.85 -12.92
CA PHE A 72 -5.36 -4.59 -11.91
C PHE A 72 -5.84 -6.04 -11.75
N GLY A 73 -7.12 -6.30 -11.96
CA GLY A 73 -7.68 -7.65 -11.89
C GLY A 73 -7.24 -8.53 -13.04
N SER A 74 -7.29 -7.99 -14.26
CA SER A 74 -7.13 -8.80 -15.47
C SER A 74 -6.10 -8.26 -16.48
N GLY A 75 -5.55 -7.06 -16.28
CA GLY A 75 -4.54 -6.50 -17.17
C GLY A 75 -5.11 -6.00 -18.51
N HIS A 76 -6.39 -5.66 -18.54
CA HIS A 76 -7.09 -5.07 -19.68
C HIS A 76 -7.05 -3.54 -19.62
N HIS A 77 -7.50 -2.92 -20.71
CA HIS A 77 -7.75 -1.48 -20.74
C HIS A 77 -8.75 -1.12 -19.61
N PRO A 78 -8.55 -0.03 -18.84
CA PRO A 78 -9.46 0.33 -17.75
C PRO A 78 -10.91 0.51 -18.22
N LEU A 79 -11.11 1.08 -19.41
CA LEU A 79 -12.42 1.19 -20.08
C LEU A 79 -12.79 -0.03 -20.97
N ALA A 80 -12.23 -1.21 -20.74
CA ALA A 80 -12.43 -2.37 -21.63
C ALA A 80 -13.91 -2.77 -21.77
N HIS A 81 -14.72 -2.63 -20.71
CA HIS A 81 -16.15 -2.95 -20.77
C HIS A 81 -16.89 -2.02 -21.74
N GLU A 82 -16.77 -0.71 -21.51
CA GLU A 82 -17.40 0.32 -22.35
C GLU A 82 -16.93 0.22 -23.79
N ARG A 83 -15.62 0.08 -24.03
CA ARG A 83 -15.05 -0.04 -25.38
C ARG A 83 -15.58 -1.26 -26.13
N ARG A 84 -15.86 -2.35 -25.42
CA ARG A 84 -16.46 -3.56 -26.00
C ARG A 84 -17.92 -3.34 -26.37
N GLU A 85 -18.69 -2.63 -25.55
CA GLU A 85 -20.11 -2.34 -25.82
C GLU A 85 -20.31 -1.36 -26.99
N HIS A 86 -19.40 -0.40 -27.14
CA HIS A 86 -19.40 0.55 -28.26
C HIS A 86 -18.95 -0.09 -29.58
N LEU A 87 -18.36 -1.29 -29.55
CA LEU A 87 -17.97 -2.00 -30.75
C LEU A 87 -19.22 -2.68 -31.35
N GLN A 88 -19.74 -2.13 -32.46
CA GLN A 88 -20.92 -2.63 -33.16
C GLN A 88 -20.60 -2.96 -34.61
N GLY A 89 -21.16 -4.06 -35.12
CA GLY A 89 -21.02 -4.46 -36.52
C GLY A 89 -21.41 -5.94 -36.72
N PRO A 90 -21.93 -6.31 -37.90
CA PRO A 90 -22.36 -7.68 -38.18
C PRO A 90 -21.20 -8.69 -38.26
N ASP A 91 -19.98 -8.22 -38.56
CA ASP A 91 -18.82 -9.06 -38.86
C ASP A 91 -17.68 -8.93 -37.82
N LEU A 92 -18.01 -8.57 -36.57
CA LEU A 92 -17.01 -8.42 -35.51
C LEU A 92 -16.34 -9.77 -35.19
N THR A 93 -15.02 -9.76 -35.15
CA THR A 93 -14.21 -10.92 -34.82
C THR A 93 -13.64 -10.82 -33.40
N ASP A 94 -13.20 -11.96 -32.87
CA ASP A 94 -12.38 -12.05 -31.67
C ASP A 94 -11.18 -11.09 -31.67
N LYS A 95 -10.60 -10.81 -32.84
CA LYS A 95 -9.47 -9.90 -32.98
C LYS A 95 -9.88 -8.45 -32.69
N ASP A 96 -11.06 -8.04 -33.13
CA ASP A 96 -11.58 -6.67 -32.97
C ASP A 96 -11.89 -6.39 -31.50
N TYR A 97 -12.51 -7.34 -30.81
CA TYR A 97 -12.70 -7.26 -29.36
C TYR A 97 -11.38 -7.19 -28.60
N ARG A 98 -10.38 -7.98 -29.00
CA ARG A 98 -9.05 -7.96 -28.38
C ARG A 98 -8.31 -6.65 -28.63
N SER A 99 -8.46 -6.02 -29.79
CA SER A 99 -7.76 -4.76 -30.09
C SER A 99 -8.28 -3.59 -29.26
N VAL A 100 -9.56 -3.58 -28.88
CA VAL A 100 -10.13 -2.47 -28.08
C VAL A 100 -10.06 -2.70 -26.57
N THR A 101 -9.86 -3.95 -26.13
CA THR A 101 -9.88 -4.30 -24.69
C THR A 101 -8.50 -4.54 -24.08
N ARG A 102 -7.44 -4.75 -24.86
CA ARG A 102 -6.15 -5.23 -24.34
C ARG A 102 -5.08 -4.14 -24.24
N LEU A 103 -4.31 -4.20 -23.15
CA LEU A 103 -3.01 -3.54 -23.00
C LEU A 103 -1.91 -4.61 -23.05
N GLY A 104 -1.66 -5.16 -24.24
CA GLY A 104 -0.75 -6.30 -24.41
C GLY A 104 -1.34 -7.61 -23.89
N VAL A 105 -0.53 -8.46 -23.25
CA VAL A 105 -0.97 -9.77 -22.76
C VAL A 105 -1.71 -9.64 -21.41
N PRO A 106 -2.99 -10.07 -21.28
CA PRO A 106 -3.70 -10.06 -20.01
C PRO A 106 -3.01 -10.88 -18.92
N TYR A 107 -3.31 -10.58 -17.65
CA TYR A 107 -2.78 -11.35 -16.54
C TYR A 107 -3.31 -12.77 -16.54
N LYS A 108 -2.43 -13.74 -16.24
CA LYS A 108 -2.87 -15.11 -15.97
C LYS A 108 -3.49 -15.16 -14.58
N VAL A 109 -4.82 -15.11 -14.52
CA VAL A 109 -5.59 -15.27 -13.29
C VAL A 109 -5.97 -16.75 -13.17
N PHE A 110 -5.47 -17.43 -12.14
CA PHE A 110 -5.83 -18.81 -11.86
C PHE A 110 -6.97 -18.84 -10.85
N ALA A 111 -8.14 -19.34 -11.25
CA ALA A 111 -9.22 -19.64 -10.30
C ALA A 111 -8.70 -20.66 -9.27
N ASN A 112 -8.90 -20.37 -7.98
CA ASN A 112 -8.37 -21.10 -6.81
C ASN A 112 -6.85 -21.00 -6.64
N ASP A 113 -6.40 -19.86 -6.10
CA ASP A 113 -5.01 -19.52 -5.77
C ASP A 113 -4.43 -20.35 -4.60
N VAL A 114 -5.30 -20.93 -3.78
CA VAL A 114 -4.89 -21.78 -2.67
C VAL A 114 -4.80 -23.21 -3.19
N SER A 115 -3.58 -23.79 -3.21
CA SER A 115 -3.42 -25.21 -3.53
C SER A 115 -4.30 -26.05 -2.61
N ALA A 116 -4.83 -27.17 -3.08
CA ALA A 116 -5.63 -28.08 -2.25
C ALA A 116 -4.91 -28.44 -0.94
N TYR A 117 -3.59 -28.58 -1.01
CA TYR A 117 -2.72 -28.74 0.15
C TYR A 117 -2.82 -27.58 1.15
N ARG A 118 -2.73 -26.33 0.69
CA ARG A 118 -2.84 -25.14 1.56
C ARG A 118 -4.25 -24.97 2.13
N MET A 119 -5.29 -25.32 1.37
CA MET A 119 -6.67 -25.32 1.86
C MET A 119 -6.83 -26.33 3.00
N GLU A 120 -6.32 -27.54 2.80
CA GLU A 120 -6.39 -28.60 3.81
C GLU A 120 -5.56 -28.27 5.06
N VAL A 121 -4.37 -27.68 4.89
CA VAL A 121 -3.57 -27.17 6.03
C VAL A 121 -4.35 -26.09 6.79
N ALA A 122 -4.92 -25.09 6.10
CA ALA A 122 -5.68 -24.03 6.76
C ALA A 122 -6.90 -24.58 7.51
N LYS A 123 -7.62 -25.54 6.91
CA LYS A 123 -8.75 -26.24 7.54
C LYS A 123 -8.33 -26.95 8.83
N ARG A 124 -7.19 -27.66 8.83
CA ARG A 124 -6.69 -28.35 10.02
C ARG A 124 -6.17 -27.42 11.10
N LEU A 125 -5.59 -26.29 10.71
CA LEU A 125 -5.20 -25.25 11.67
C LEU A 125 -6.42 -24.64 12.35
N ALA A 126 -7.48 -24.35 11.59
CA ALA A 126 -8.73 -23.87 12.15
C ALA A 126 -9.36 -24.89 13.11
N ALA A 127 -9.43 -26.17 12.70
CA ALA A 127 -9.93 -27.24 13.57
C ALA A 127 -9.09 -27.42 14.85
N HIS A 128 -7.76 -27.24 14.76
CA HIS A 128 -6.88 -27.29 15.93
C HIS A 128 -7.19 -26.16 16.93
N ASN A 129 -7.42 -24.94 16.43
CA ASN A 129 -7.82 -23.80 17.26
C ASN A 129 -9.21 -23.99 17.88
N GLU A 130 -10.19 -24.42 17.08
CA GLU A 130 -11.57 -24.66 17.54
C GLU A 130 -11.61 -25.74 18.63
N ALA A 131 -10.82 -26.80 18.50
CA ALA A 131 -10.68 -27.84 19.52
C ALA A 131 -10.09 -27.30 20.85
N ALA A 132 -9.31 -26.22 20.78
CA ALA A 132 -8.78 -25.51 21.95
C ALA A 132 -9.71 -24.39 22.45
N GLY A 133 -10.92 -24.25 21.88
CA GLY A 133 -11.87 -23.18 22.23
C GLY A 133 -11.48 -21.79 21.70
N LEU A 134 -10.58 -21.73 20.72
CA LEU A 134 -10.09 -20.49 20.10
C LEU A 134 -10.80 -20.23 18.76
N GLN A 135 -10.74 -19.00 18.27
CA GLN A 135 -11.23 -18.66 16.92
C GLN A 135 -10.39 -19.37 15.85
N GLY A 136 -11.02 -19.78 14.74
CA GLY A 136 -10.37 -20.60 13.71
C GLY A 136 -9.12 -19.97 13.06
N ASP A 137 -9.06 -18.64 12.98
CA ASP A 137 -7.92 -17.90 12.43
C ASP A 137 -6.87 -17.51 13.50
N TRP A 138 -7.02 -17.97 14.74
CA TRP A 138 -6.08 -17.69 15.83
C TRP A 138 -4.67 -18.23 15.51
N PRO A 139 -3.58 -17.55 15.94
CA PRO A 139 -2.24 -18.04 15.71
C PRO A 139 -1.97 -19.42 16.37
N VAL A 140 -1.67 -20.43 15.55
CA VAL A 140 -1.26 -21.77 15.99
C VAL A 140 0.25 -21.81 16.26
N PRO A 141 0.77 -22.43 17.35
CA PRO A 141 2.21 -22.54 17.62
C PRO A 141 3.02 -23.15 16.47
N ALA A 142 4.28 -22.74 16.32
CA ALA A 142 5.11 -23.14 15.17
C ALA A 142 5.29 -24.66 15.04
N GLU A 143 5.44 -25.36 16.16
CA GLU A 143 5.57 -26.82 16.22
C GLU A 143 4.29 -27.52 15.75
N ASP A 144 3.13 -27.07 16.21
CA ASP A 144 1.83 -27.60 15.79
C ASP A 144 1.57 -27.35 14.29
N ARG A 145 1.92 -26.14 13.80
CA ARG A 145 1.86 -25.85 12.35
C ARG A 145 2.78 -26.76 11.54
N ALA A 146 3.99 -27.02 12.02
CA ALA A 146 4.93 -27.89 11.34
C ALA A 146 4.44 -29.35 11.32
N ARG A 147 3.88 -29.84 12.43
CA ARG A 147 3.26 -31.17 12.53
C ARG A 147 2.09 -31.31 11.56
N ILE A 148 1.12 -30.39 11.61
CA ILE A 148 -0.07 -30.42 10.73
C ILE A 148 0.34 -30.39 9.25
N ARG A 149 1.30 -29.53 8.87
CA ARG A 149 1.82 -29.49 7.49
C ARG A 149 2.45 -30.83 7.07
N THR A 150 3.20 -31.47 7.98
CA THR A 150 3.83 -32.76 7.74
C THR A 150 2.80 -33.87 7.54
N GLU A 151 1.74 -33.91 8.35
CA GLU A 151 0.64 -34.86 8.23
C GLU A 151 -0.09 -34.73 6.89
N VAL A 152 -0.52 -33.51 6.54
CA VAL A 152 -1.17 -33.23 5.24
C VAL A 152 -0.24 -33.61 4.09
N ALA A 153 1.07 -33.33 4.20
CA ALA A 153 2.02 -33.65 3.13
C ALA A 153 2.20 -35.16 2.93
N ARG A 154 2.18 -35.95 4.01
CA ARG A 154 2.22 -37.42 3.92
C ARG A 154 0.98 -37.98 3.24
N GLU A 155 -0.18 -37.42 3.52
CA GLU A 155 -1.43 -37.82 2.86
C GLU A 155 -1.43 -37.48 1.37
N PHE A 156 -1.01 -36.26 1.02
CA PHE A 156 -0.88 -35.86 -0.38
C PHE A 156 0.16 -36.72 -1.12
N PHE A 157 1.28 -37.05 -0.46
CA PHE A 157 2.28 -37.95 -1.02
C PHE A 157 1.72 -39.34 -1.30
N ARG A 158 1.02 -39.93 -0.31
CA ARG A 158 0.38 -41.25 -0.46
C ARG A 158 -0.67 -41.26 -1.56
N ALA A 159 -1.47 -40.20 -1.66
CA ALA A 159 -2.47 -40.06 -2.72
C ALA A 159 -1.83 -39.97 -4.12
N GLU A 160 -0.68 -39.30 -4.26
CA GLU A 160 0.01 -39.13 -5.54
C GLU A 160 0.86 -40.34 -5.94
N HIS A 161 1.52 -41.00 -4.99
CA HIS A 161 2.53 -42.03 -5.23
C HIS A 161 2.13 -43.44 -4.81
N GLY A 162 1.00 -43.62 -4.11
CA GLY A 162 0.52 -44.93 -3.64
C GLY A 162 1.38 -45.57 -2.55
N ARG A 163 2.36 -44.84 -1.98
CA ARG A 163 3.27 -45.30 -0.92
C ARG A 163 3.62 -44.17 0.05
N ASP A 164 4.19 -44.52 1.20
CA ASP A 164 4.76 -43.54 2.13
C ASP A 164 6.09 -42.95 1.60
N PRO A 165 6.46 -41.72 2.02
CA PRO A 165 7.77 -41.13 1.70
C PRO A 165 8.89 -41.96 2.33
N GLU A 166 9.96 -42.20 1.57
CA GLU A 166 11.12 -43.00 2.01
C GLU A 166 11.95 -42.26 3.06
N ASP A 167 12.06 -40.93 2.93
CA ASP A 167 12.85 -40.10 3.83
C ASP A 167 12.24 -38.70 4.04
N ALA A 168 12.89 -37.92 4.91
CA ALA A 168 12.52 -36.54 5.18
C ALA A 168 12.68 -35.62 3.96
N ARG A 169 13.54 -35.98 2.98
CA ARG A 169 13.82 -35.18 1.79
C ARG A 169 12.69 -35.30 0.76
N GLU A 170 12.14 -36.50 0.54
CA GLU A 170 10.95 -36.69 -0.29
C GLU A 170 9.76 -35.91 0.28
N LEU A 171 9.58 -35.98 1.60
CA LEU A 171 8.51 -35.25 2.27
C LEU A 171 8.72 -33.73 2.17
N ALA A 172 9.95 -33.24 2.40
CA ALA A 172 10.27 -31.83 2.23
C ALA A 172 10.06 -31.35 0.78
N THR A 173 10.40 -32.18 -0.21
CA THR A 173 10.16 -31.89 -1.63
C THR A 173 8.67 -31.81 -1.93
N THR A 174 7.87 -32.70 -1.34
CA THR A 174 6.41 -32.72 -1.46
C THR A 174 5.77 -31.48 -0.84
N ILE A 175 6.20 -31.14 0.38
CA ILE A 175 5.81 -29.89 1.05
C ILE A 175 6.16 -28.72 0.15
N ALA A 176 7.38 -28.64 -0.39
CA ALA A 176 7.80 -27.53 -1.25
C ALA A 176 6.99 -27.45 -2.55
N LYS A 177 6.75 -28.59 -3.22
CA LYS A 177 5.96 -28.68 -4.45
C LYS A 177 4.53 -28.19 -4.24
N HIS A 178 3.85 -28.70 -3.20
CA HIS A 178 2.44 -28.41 -2.95
C HIS A 178 2.18 -27.13 -2.14
N SER A 179 3.20 -26.62 -1.42
CA SER A 179 3.12 -25.34 -0.70
C SER A 179 3.40 -24.13 -1.58
N ARG A 180 4.10 -24.32 -2.71
CA ARG A 180 4.37 -23.24 -3.66
C ARG A 180 3.03 -22.65 -4.12
N PRO A 181 2.77 -21.36 -3.84
CA PRO A 181 1.64 -20.69 -4.47
C PRO A 181 1.80 -20.82 -5.97
N LYS A 182 0.69 -20.99 -6.71
CA LYS A 182 0.75 -20.73 -8.16
C LYS A 182 1.23 -19.29 -8.29
N THR A 183 2.27 -19.05 -9.10
CA THR A 183 2.78 -17.69 -9.28
C THR A 183 1.67 -16.82 -9.86
N GLN A 184 1.06 -15.99 -9.02
CA GLN A 184 0.14 -14.96 -9.47
C GLN A 184 0.91 -13.92 -10.27
N ALA A 185 0.31 -13.46 -11.38
CA ALA A 185 0.88 -12.35 -12.11
C ALA A 185 0.98 -11.12 -11.19
N VAL A 186 2.10 -10.39 -11.27
CA VAL A 186 2.21 -9.09 -10.62
C VAL A 186 1.34 -8.13 -11.42
N ALA A 187 0.23 -7.70 -10.83
CA ALA A 187 -0.70 -6.74 -11.41
C ALA A 187 -0.19 -5.30 -11.34
N GLY A 188 0.70 -5.02 -10.38
CA GLY A 188 1.17 -3.67 -10.14
C GLY A 188 2.08 -3.58 -8.93
N PHE A 189 2.35 -2.33 -8.55
CA PHE A 189 3.10 -1.96 -7.37
C PHE A 189 2.33 -0.86 -6.63
N ASP A 190 2.13 -1.02 -5.34
CA ASP A 190 1.62 0.05 -4.49
C ASP A 190 2.81 0.81 -3.90
N LEU A 191 2.89 2.10 -4.23
CA LEU A 191 3.85 3.05 -3.69
C LEU A 191 3.15 3.89 -2.62
N THR A 192 3.45 3.65 -1.36
CA THR A 192 2.84 4.41 -0.26
C THR A 192 3.75 5.56 0.17
N PHE A 193 3.25 6.78 0.03
CA PHE A 193 3.93 8.00 0.44
C PHE A 193 3.32 8.49 1.75
N SER A 194 4.11 8.44 2.82
CA SER A 194 3.75 8.98 4.13
C SER A 194 4.80 10.03 4.51
N PRO A 195 4.38 11.24 4.93
CA PRO A 195 5.29 12.27 5.42
C PRO A 195 5.82 11.88 6.80
N VAL A 196 6.78 12.66 7.30
CA VAL A 196 7.22 12.56 8.70
C VAL A 196 6.08 12.88 9.65
N LYS A 197 6.13 12.34 10.87
CA LYS A 197 4.96 12.31 11.75
C LYS A 197 4.49 13.71 12.12
N SER A 198 5.42 14.66 12.30
CA SER A 198 5.09 16.04 12.62
C SER A 198 4.18 16.72 11.58
N VAL A 199 4.28 16.31 10.31
CA VAL A 199 3.43 16.86 9.23
C VAL A 199 1.98 16.40 9.45
N SER A 200 1.76 15.10 9.65
CA SER A 200 0.43 14.56 9.98
C SER A 200 -0.12 15.12 11.29
N THR A 201 0.75 15.29 12.30
CA THR A 201 0.41 15.92 13.58
C THR A 201 -0.07 17.37 13.39
N LEU A 202 0.68 18.18 12.66
CA LEU A 202 0.31 19.57 12.39
C LEU A 202 -1.00 19.65 11.59
N TRP A 203 -1.11 18.85 10.53
CA TRP A 203 -2.30 18.75 9.68
C TRP A 203 -3.58 18.42 10.46
N ALA A 204 -3.47 17.52 11.44
CA ALA A 204 -4.60 17.06 12.24
C ALA A 204 -5.26 18.18 13.07
N ILE A 205 -4.47 19.12 13.60
CA ILE A 205 -4.93 20.13 14.57
C ILE A 205 -4.85 21.59 14.10
N ALA A 206 -4.18 21.86 12.98
CA ALA A 206 -4.22 23.17 12.34
C ALA A 206 -5.64 23.51 11.87
N ASP A 207 -5.93 24.78 11.57
CA ASP A 207 -7.20 25.12 10.94
C ASP A 207 -7.33 24.51 9.53
N GLN A 208 -8.54 24.56 8.96
CA GLN A 208 -8.83 23.94 7.66
C GLN A 208 -8.01 24.53 6.51
N SER A 209 -7.70 25.83 6.55
CA SER A 209 -6.92 26.49 5.49
C SER A 209 -5.49 25.96 5.49
N VAL A 210 -4.86 25.88 6.66
CA VAL A 210 -3.51 25.30 6.81
C VAL A 210 -3.51 23.81 6.50
N ALA A 211 -4.50 23.04 6.98
CA ALA A 211 -4.59 21.61 6.69
C ALA A 211 -4.68 21.35 5.17
N ALA A 212 -5.51 22.10 4.44
CA ALA A 212 -5.63 21.99 2.99
C ALA A 212 -4.33 22.38 2.25
N ARG A 213 -3.55 23.32 2.78
CA ARG A 213 -2.23 23.69 2.26
C ARG A 213 -1.22 22.56 2.44
N ILE A 214 -1.21 21.92 3.61
CA ILE A 214 -0.37 20.74 3.88
C ILE A 214 -0.73 19.59 2.93
N GLU A 215 -2.03 19.32 2.74
CA GLU A 215 -2.49 18.30 1.78
C GLU A 215 -2.00 18.59 0.36
N ARG A 216 -2.11 19.84 -0.11
CA ARG A 216 -1.60 20.22 -1.44
C ARG A 216 -0.09 20.05 -1.57
N ALA A 217 0.67 20.45 -0.55
CA ALA A 217 2.12 20.25 -0.54
C ALA A 217 2.49 18.75 -0.56
N HIS A 218 1.73 17.92 0.14
CA HIS A 218 1.86 16.46 0.09
C HIS A 218 1.58 15.90 -1.31
N GLN A 219 0.47 16.28 -1.95
CA GLN A 219 0.18 15.83 -3.32
C GLN A 219 1.24 16.30 -4.34
N ALA A 220 1.74 17.53 -4.20
CA ALA A 220 2.81 18.05 -5.04
C ALA A 220 4.12 17.26 -4.85
N ALA A 221 4.46 16.90 -3.61
CA ALA A 221 5.63 16.06 -3.34
C ALA A 221 5.48 14.62 -3.88
N VAL A 222 4.26 14.05 -3.81
CA VAL A 222 3.96 12.76 -4.45
C VAL A 222 4.18 12.87 -5.95
N LYS A 223 3.65 13.91 -6.61
CA LYS A 223 3.85 14.16 -8.04
C LYS A 223 5.33 14.26 -8.41
N ASP A 224 6.12 15.05 -7.68
CA ASP A 224 7.57 15.19 -7.91
C ASP A 224 8.30 13.84 -7.81
N ALA A 225 7.91 12.98 -6.86
CA ALA A 225 8.49 11.66 -6.71
C ALA A 225 8.08 10.69 -7.84
N LEU A 226 6.83 10.77 -8.33
CA LEU A 226 6.38 9.99 -9.48
C LEU A 226 7.11 10.42 -10.77
N GLU A 227 7.32 11.72 -10.98
CA GLU A 227 8.11 12.24 -12.09
C GLU A 227 9.56 11.74 -12.04
N PHE A 228 10.17 11.74 -10.85
CA PHE A 228 11.49 11.15 -10.66
C PHE A 228 11.52 9.66 -11.04
N ILE A 229 10.51 8.88 -10.62
CA ILE A 229 10.40 7.46 -10.97
C ILE A 229 10.28 7.29 -12.48
N GLU A 230 9.40 8.04 -13.14
CA GLU A 230 9.20 7.99 -14.59
C GLU A 230 10.49 8.27 -15.36
N GLN A 231 11.27 9.26 -14.93
CA GLN A 231 12.49 9.67 -15.61
C GLN A 231 13.69 8.75 -15.35
N HIS A 232 13.80 8.17 -14.15
CA HIS A 232 15.05 7.52 -13.70
C HIS A 232 14.92 6.04 -13.34
N ALA A 233 13.71 5.54 -13.13
CA ALA A 233 13.49 4.21 -12.56
C ALA A 233 12.43 3.37 -13.29
N LEU A 234 11.75 3.95 -14.27
CA LEU A 234 10.68 3.29 -15.01
C LEU A 234 11.17 2.80 -16.37
N PHE A 235 11.25 1.48 -16.50
CA PHE A 235 11.65 0.81 -17.73
C PHE A 235 10.84 -0.45 -17.95
N SER A 236 10.89 -0.98 -19.17
CA SER A 236 10.39 -2.32 -19.48
C SER A 236 11.50 -3.21 -20.03
N ARG A 237 11.16 -4.45 -20.36
CA ARG A 237 12.10 -5.45 -20.91
C ARG A 237 11.49 -6.18 -22.10
N GLU A 238 12.31 -6.42 -23.10
CA GLU A 238 11.97 -7.16 -24.31
C GLU A 238 13.02 -8.25 -24.64
N GLY A 239 12.68 -9.10 -25.60
CA GLY A 239 13.49 -10.24 -26.04
C GLY A 239 13.36 -11.46 -25.12
N THR A 240 13.91 -12.58 -25.57
CA THR A 240 13.92 -13.84 -24.81
C THR A 240 14.52 -13.60 -23.42
N ASN A 241 13.79 -13.96 -22.36
CA ASN A 241 14.17 -13.71 -20.96
C ASN A 241 14.38 -12.22 -20.59
N GLY A 242 13.84 -11.29 -21.38
CA GLY A 242 13.90 -9.84 -21.12
C GLY A 242 15.32 -9.29 -21.20
N VAL A 243 16.16 -9.78 -22.10
CA VAL A 243 17.57 -9.38 -22.22
C VAL A 243 17.78 -7.91 -22.59
N ARG A 244 16.79 -7.27 -23.22
CA ARG A 244 16.84 -5.86 -23.63
C ARG A 244 15.99 -5.02 -22.70
N GLN A 245 16.57 -4.01 -22.06
CA GLN A 245 15.80 -2.98 -21.36
C GLN A 245 15.35 -1.91 -22.38
N VAL A 246 14.15 -1.39 -22.22
CA VAL A 246 13.57 -0.39 -23.14
C VAL A 246 12.89 0.73 -22.36
N ASP A 247 12.90 1.93 -22.95
CA ASP A 247 12.22 3.10 -22.43
C ASP A 247 10.70 3.00 -22.61
N VAL A 248 9.98 3.71 -21.75
CA VAL A 248 8.52 3.75 -21.72
C VAL A 248 8.02 5.18 -21.57
N GLN A 249 6.76 5.40 -21.93
CA GLN A 249 6.14 6.72 -21.94
C GLN A 249 5.89 7.29 -20.53
N GLY A 250 5.54 6.44 -19.57
CA GLY A 250 5.21 6.87 -18.21
C GLY A 250 4.44 5.82 -17.40
N LEU A 251 4.12 6.16 -16.15
CA LEU A 251 3.31 5.33 -15.26
C LEU A 251 1.83 5.43 -15.65
N VAL A 252 1.11 4.32 -15.55
CA VAL A 252 -0.35 4.31 -15.45
C VAL A 252 -0.69 3.95 -14.01
N ALA A 253 -1.22 4.89 -13.24
CA ALA A 253 -1.41 4.70 -11.81
C ALA A 253 -2.67 5.38 -11.27
N THR A 254 -3.10 4.94 -10.08
CA THR A 254 -4.22 5.51 -9.33
C THR A 254 -3.77 5.90 -7.93
N ALA A 255 -4.13 7.09 -7.48
CA ALA A 255 -3.72 7.66 -6.19
C ALA A 255 -4.89 7.75 -5.22
N PHE A 256 -4.73 7.21 -4.01
CA PHE A 256 -5.72 7.21 -2.93
C PHE A 256 -5.11 7.84 -1.69
N THR A 257 -5.63 8.99 -1.25
CA THR A 257 -5.15 9.67 -0.05
C THR A 257 -5.98 9.27 1.16
N HIS A 258 -5.29 8.86 2.21
CA HIS A 258 -5.84 8.39 3.48
C HIS A 258 -5.41 9.35 4.60
N ARG A 259 -6.23 9.38 5.66
CA ARG A 259 -6.13 10.37 6.74
C ARG A 259 -5.68 9.80 8.07
N ASP A 260 -5.91 8.52 8.31
CA ASP A 260 -5.64 7.88 9.58
C ASP A 260 -4.96 6.52 9.44
N SER A 261 -4.29 6.15 10.51
CA SER A 261 -3.73 4.81 10.66
C SER A 261 -4.82 3.84 11.12
N ARG A 262 -4.52 2.54 11.09
CA ARG A 262 -5.43 1.52 11.66
C ARG A 262 -5.75 1.74 13.14
N ALA A 263 -4.88 2.40 13.89
CA ALA A 263 -5.09 2.75 15.29
C ALA A 263 -5.94 4.02 15.48
N GLY A 264 -6.40 4.66 14.39
CA GLY A 264 -7.13 5.93 14.41
C GLY A 264 -6.28 7.17 14.68
N ASP A 265 -4.95 7.02 14.77
CA ASP A 265 -4.02 8.15 14.85
C ASP A 265 -3.96 8.90 13.51
N PRO A 266 -3.78 10.25 13.51
CA PRO A 266 -3.65 11.01 12.27
C PRO A 266 -2.46 10.54 11.44
N ASP A 267 -2.69 10.15 10.20
CA ASP A 267 -1.67 9.59 9.32
C ASP A 267 -2.01 9.96 7.88
N LEU A 268 -1.63 11.17 7.46
CA LEU A 268 -1.82 11.61 6.08
C LEU A 268 -0.90 10.77 5.19
N HIS A 269 -1.44 9.99 4.27
CA HIS A 269 -0.62 9.22 3.33
C HIS A 269 -1.33 8.97 2.01
N THR A 270 -0.57 8.70 0.95
CA THR A 270 -1.13 8.39 -0.37
C THR A 270 -0.62 7.04 -0.84
N HIS A 271 -1.55 6.14 -1.15
CA HIS A 271 -1.31 4.91 -1.89
C HIS A 271 -1.37 5.20 -3.38
N VAL A 272 -0.26 5.01 -4.09
CA VAL A 272 -0.22 5.08 -5.55
C VAL A 272 -0.09 3.67 -6.11
N ALA A 273 -1.22 3.12 -6.56
CA ALA A 273 -1.24 1.83 -7.25
C ALA A 273 -0.81 2.03 -8.69
N VAL A 274 0.42 1.63 -8.99
CA VAL A 274 1.02 1.63 -10.33
C VAL A 274 0.67 0.32 -11.02
N ALA A 275 0.01 0.39 -12.18
CA ALA A 275 -0.28 -0.78 -12.99
C ALA A 275 1.01 -1.37 -13.56
N ASN A 276 1.12 -2.70 -13.60
CA ASN A 276 2.20 -3.40 -14.28
C ASN A 276 1.96 -3.46 -15.81
N LYS A 277 1.58 -2.32 -16.37
CA LYS A 277 1.24 -2.05 -17.77
C LYS A 277 1.80 -0.68 -18.13
N VAL A 278 2.83 -0.68 -18.96
CA VAL A 278 3.49 0.53 -19.46
C VAL A 278 3.62 0.45 -20.96
N GLN A 279 3.42 1.59 -21.63
CA GLN A 279 3.60 1.69 -23.07
C GLN A 279 5.04 2.07 -23.39
N THR A 280 5.71 1.28 -24.21
CA THR A 280 7.02 1.61 -24.76
C THR A 280 6.95 2.82 -25.68
N THR A 281 8.10 3.43 -25.98
CA THR A 281 8.20 4.50 -26.99
C THR A 281 7.75 4.06 -28.39
N GLU A 282 7.79 2.76 -28.67
CA GLU A 282 7.29 2.14 -29.91
C GLU A 282 5.78 1.79 -29.84
N GLY A 283 5.07 2.13 -28.76
CA GLY A 283 3.63 1.92 -28.61
C GLY A 283 3.20 0.54 -28.08
N LYS A 284 4.14 -0.38 -27.85
CA LYS A 284 3.85 -1.71 -27.28
C LYS A 284 3.55 -1.62 -25.79
N TRP A 285 2.55 -2.37 -25.32
CA TRP A 285 2.21 -2.51 -23.91
C TRP A 285 2.92 -3.70 -23.26
N LEU A 286 3.75 -3.41 -22.27
CA LEU A 286 4.59 -4.39 -21.58
C LEU A 286 4.50 -4.23 -20.05
N ALA A 287 5.12 -5.16 -19.33
CA ALA A 287 5.28 -5.10 -17.88
C ALA A 287 6.49 -4.23 -17.48
N ILE A 288 6.44 -3.64 -16.29
CA ILE A 288 7.54 -2.85 -15.71
C ILE A 288 8.71 -3.78 -15.32
N ASP A 289 9.95 -3.34 -15.54
CA ASP A 289 11.13 -3.94 -14.91
C ASP A 289 11.17 -3.60 -13.42
N GLY A 290 10.44 -4.37 -12.62
CA GLY A 290 10.35 -4.13 -11.19
C GLY A 290 11.71 -4.12 -10.47
N ARG A 291 12.77 -4.71 -11.03
CA ARG A 291 14.10 -4.70 -10.38
C ARG A 291 14.67 -3.29 -10.27
N VAL A 292 14.48 -2.47 -11.29
CA VAL A 292 14.97 -1.08 -11.30
C VAL A 292 14.10 -0.24 -10.38
N LEU A 293 12.78 -0.41 -10.44
CA LEU A 293 11.84 0.27 -9.55
C LEU A 293 12.16 -0.01 -8.06
N PHE A 294 12.37 -1.28 -7.68
CA PHE A 294 12.74 -1.62 -6.30
C PHE A 294 14.10 -1.03 -5.89
N LYS A 295 15.09 -1.00 -6.80
CA LYS A 295 16.40 -0.36 -6.51
C LYS A 295 16.28 1.14 -6.28
N ALA A 296 15.32 1.81 -6.91
CA ALA A 296 15.10 3.24 -6.77
C ALA A 296 14.28 3.64 -5.53
N THR A 297 13.76 2.69 -4.75
CA THR A 297 12.87 2.95 -3.60
C THR A 297 13.38 4.05 -2.66
N VAL A 298 14.66 3.96 -2.27
CA VAL A 298 15.25 4.95 -1.35
C VAL A 298 15.37 6.32 -2.04
N ALA A 299 15.85 6.37 -3.27
CA ALA A 299 15.98 7.63 -4.00
C ALA A 299 14.63 8.33 -4.22
N ALA A 300 13.60 7.58 -4.63
CA ALA A 300 12.24 8.10 -4.77
C ALA A 300 11.66 8.57 -3.43
N SER A 301 11.95 7.86 -2.33
CA SER A 301 11.57 8.28 -0.98
C SER A 301 12.22 9.60 -0.58
N GLU A 302 13.51 9.79 -0.87
CA GLU A 302 14.22 11.03 -0.53
C GLU A 302 13.82 12.19 -1.45
N THR A 303 13.49 11.92 -2.73
CA THR A 303 12.88 12.92 -3.62
C THR A 303 11.56 13.41 -3.03
N TYR A 304 10.68 12.50 -2.59
CA TYR A 304 9.42 12.86 -1.92
C TYR A 304 9.68 13.69 -0.65
N ASN A 305 10.53 13.23 0.26
CA ASN A 305 10.81 13.92 1.53
C ASN A 305 11.34 15.35 1.27
N SER A 306 12.32 15.48 0.38
CA SER A 306 12.94 16.76 0.05
C SER A 306 11.97 17.71 -0.66
N ALA A 307 11.15 17.19 -1.58
CA ALA A 307 10.11 17.96 -2.25
C ALA A 307 9.05 18.45 -1.26
N LEU A 308 8.61 17.58 -0.34
CA LEU A 308 7.63 17.93 0.69
C LEU A 308 8.12 19.06 1.57
N GLU A 309 9.34 18.96 2.10
CA GLU A 309 9.94 20.03 2.91
C GLU A 309 10.00 21.35 2.12
N ARG A 310 10.43 21.30 0.85
CA ARG A 310 10.49 22.48 -0.02
C ARG A 310 9.11 23.11 -0.23
N HIS A 311 8.09 22.31 -0.56
CA HIS A 311 6.72 22.82 -0.78
C HIS A 311 6.13 23.41 0.50
N LEU A 312 6.30 22.74 1.65
CA LEU A 312 5.82 23.20 2.94
C LEU A 312 6.56 24.45 3.44
N ASN A 313 7.86 24.56 3.16
CA ASN A 313 8.62 25.77 3.46
C ASN A 313 8.17 26.95 2.59
N ALA A 314 8.03 26.74 1.28
CA ALA A 314 7.65 27.80 0.35
C ALA A 314 6.22 28.30 0.59
N ASP A 315 5.29 27.41 0.91
CA ASP A 315 3.89 27.79 1.15
C ASP A 315 3.70 28.31 2.59
N LEU A 316 4.08 27.52 3.60
CA LEU A 316 3.73 27.75 5.00
C LEU A 316 4.88 28.27 5.87
N GLY A 317 6.09 28.45 5.32
CA GLY A 317 7.26 28.88 6.09
C GLY A 317 7.79 27.82 7.06
N LEU A 318 7.31 26.57 6.95
CA LEU A 318 7.70 25.49 7.86
C LEU A 318 9.20 25.19 7.75
N ARG A 319 9.82 24.93 8.90
CA ARG A 319 11.24 24.55 9.00
C ARG A 319 11.34 23.13 9.54
N PHE A 320 12.38 22.42 9.12
CA PHE A 320 12.62 21.04 9.49
C PHE A 320 14.02 20.87 10.08
N GLU A 321 14.11 20.15 11.20
CA GLU A 321 15.37 19.83 11.88
C GLU A 321 15.50 18.34 12.15
N GLU A 322 16.73 17.86 12.18
CA GLU A 322 17.02 16.46 12.53
C GLU A 322 16.60 16.18 13.97
N ARG A 323 15.78 15.15 14.16
CA ARG A 323 15.51 14.62 15.50
C ARG A 323 16.69 13.77 15.94
N ASP A 324 16.96 13.78 17.24
CA ASP A 324 17.86 12.82 17.88
C ASP A 324 17.53 11.39 17.42
N ASN A 325 18.52 10.78 16.78
CA ASN A 325 18.42 9.46 16.20
C ASN A 325 19.17 8.46 17.08
N ALA A 326 18.43 7.54 17.68
CA ALA A 326 18.99 6.48 18.51
C ALA A 326 19.91 5.51 17.72
N ASP A 327 19.77 5.44 16.39
CA ASP A 327 20.61 4.60 15.52
C ASP A 327 21.38 5.45 14.51
N GLN A 328 22.61 5.83 14.86
CA GLN A 328 23.49 6.66 14.04
C GLN A 328 23.84 6.06 12.66
N ARG A 329 23.54 4.77 12.42
CA ARG A 329 23.74 4.13 11.11
C ARG A 329 22.62 4.47 10.12
N LYS A 330 21.48 4.98 10.60
CA LYS A 330 20.35 5.37 9.77
C LYS A 330 20.42 6.86 9.46
N ARG A 331 19.88 7.26 8.31
CA ARG A 331 19.69 8.67 7.99
C ARG A 331 18.77 9.29 9.07
N PRO A 332 19.11 10.46 9.60
CA PRO A 332 18.28 11.15 10.59
C PRO A 332 16.94 11.51 9.98
N ILE A 333 15.88 11.38 10.77
CA ILE A 333 14.53 11.83 10.40
C ILE A 333 14.45 13.31 10.73
N ARG A 334 13.97 14.12 9.80
CA ARG A 334 13.77 15.56 9.99
C ARG A 334 12.30 15.86 10.24
N GLU A 335 11.99 16.44 11.40
CA GLU A 335 10.62 16.78 11.82
C GLU A 335 10.44 18.31 11.80
N ILE A 336 9.19 18.78 11.77
CA ILE A 336 8.85 20.21 11.78
C ILE A 336 9.29 20.84 13.11
N VAL A 337 10.07 21.90 13.02
CA VAL A 337 10.45 22.73 14.17
C VAL A 337 9.19 23.33 14.79
N GLY A 338 9.01 23.17 16.11
CA GLY A 338 7.89 23.74 16.86
C GLY A 338 6.68 22.80 17.03
N VAL A 339 6.66 21.64 16.36
CA VAL A 339 5.69 20.57 16.68
C VAL A 339 6.18 19.79 17.89
N ASP A 340 5.33 19.65 18.91
CA ASP A 340 5.70 18.99 20.17
C ASP A 340 5.95 17.48 19.97
N PRO A 341 7.15 16.96 20.31
CA PRO A 341 7.46 15.54 20.18
C PRO A 341 6.54 14.61 20.99
N ALA A 342 5.97 15.08 22.11
CA ALA A 342 5.05 14.29 22.92
C ALA A 342 3.77 13.97 22.13
N LEU A 343 3.30 14.89 21.28
CA LEU A 343 2.13 14.67 20.44
C LEU A 343 2.44 13.68 19.31
N ASN A 344 3.64 13.75 18.71
CA ASN A 344 4.11 12.75 17.75
C ASN A 344 4.17 11.35 18.37
N LEU A 345 4.68 11.23 19.60
CA LEU A 345 4.72 9.96 20.34
C LEU A 345 3.31 9.44 20.63
N ARG A 346 2.40 10.31 21.10
CA ARG A 346 1.00 9.97 21.36
C ARG A 346 0.29 9.40 20.12
N TRP A 347 0.58 9.94 18.95
CA TRP A 347 -0.01 9.51 17.68
C TRP A 347 0.83 8.49 16.91
N SER A 348 1.80 7.85 17.55
CA SER A 348 2.59 6.77 16.97
C SER A 348 2.24 5.41 17.59
N ALA A 349 1.00 5.23 18.07
CA ALA A 349 0.59 4.04 18.81
C ALA A 349 0.75 2.76 17.97
N ARG A 350 0.36 2.84 16.69
CA ARG A 350 0.55 1.73 15.74
C ARG A 350 2.00 1.31 15.61
N ARG A 351 2.93 2.26 15.55
CA ARG A 351 4.37 1.98 15.43
C ARG A 351 4.91 1.37 16.72
N ALA A 352 4.50 1.90 17.87
CA ALA A 352 4.89 1.38 19.17
C ALA A 352 4.52 -0.12 19.31
N SER A 353 3.28 -0.50 18.95
CA SER A 353 2.86 -1.90 19.04
C SER A 353 3.63 -2.84 18.10
N ILE A 354 3.97 -2.39 16.88
CA ILE A 354 4.83 -3.18 15.96
C ILE A 354 6.21 -3.39 16.56
N GLU A 355 6.84 -2.32 17.06
CA GLU A 355 8.21 -2.38 17.57
C GLU A 355 8.31 -3.25 18.83
N GLU A 356 7.33 -3.14 19.74
CA GLU A 356 7.21 -4.02 20.90
C GLU A 356 7.09 -5.49 20.48
N ARG A 357 6.16 -5.79 19.55
CA ARG A 357 5.98 -7.17 19.08
C ARG A 357 7.21 -7.69 18.36
N ARG A 358 7.86 -6.86 17.53
CA ARG A 358 9.12 -7.23 16.85
C ARG A 358 10.23 -7.53 17.84
N SER A 359 10.32 -6.77 18.94
CA SER A 359 11.31 -7.01 20.01
C SER A 359 11.09 -8.37 20.68
N THR A 360 9.82 -8.69 21.00
CA THR A 360 9.44 -10.00 21.53
C THR A 360 9.81 -11.13 20.58
N LEU A 361 9.47 -11.00 19.29
CA LEU A 361 9.81 -11.99 18.26
C LEU A 361 11.32 -12.16 18.08
N ALA A 362 12.10 -11.08 18.13
CA ALA A 362 13.56 -11.15 18.05
C ALA A 362 14.19 -11.84 19.27
N THR A 363 13.65 -11.60 20.47
CA THR A 363 14.08 -12.24 21.72
C THR A 363 13.77 -13.75 21.67
N GLU A 364 12.58 -14.12 21.21
CA GLU A 364 12.19 -15.52 21.03
C GLU A 364 13.05 -16.23 19.98
N PHE A 365 13.34 -15.55 18.86
CA PHE A 365 14.26 -16.05 17.84
C PHE A 365 15.63 -16.34 18.44
N GLN A 366 16.19 -15.40 19.19
CA GLN A 366 17.51 -15.56 19.80
C GLN A 366 17.54 -16.70 20.83
N ARG A 367 16.50 -16.83 21.65
CA ARG A 367 16.35 -17.95 22.59
C ARG A 367 16.32 -19.30 21.88
N THR A 368 15.60 -19.39 20.76
CA THR A 368 15.39 -20.64 20.03
C THR A 368 16.59 -21.03 19.17
N HIS A 369 17.26 -20.06 18.55
CA HIS A 369 18.35 -20.29 17.58
C HIS A 369 19.76 -20.07 18.16
N GLY A 370 19.87 -19.55 19.39
CA GLY A 370 21.17 -19.26 20.02
C GLY A 370 21.95 -18.11 19.37
N ARG A 371 21.32 -17.35 18.46
CA ARG A 371 21.93 -16.23 17.72
C ARG A 371 20.89 -15.14 17.41
N PRO A 372 21.28 -13.87 17.23
CA PRO A 372 20.37 -12.85 16.74
C PRO A 372 19.89 -13.15 15.30
N PRO A 373 18.73 -12.61 14.88
CA PRO A 373 18.25 -12.74 13.50
C PRO A 373 19.19 -12.02 12.52
N THR A 374 19.41 -12.63 11.37
CA THR A 374 20.07 -12.00 10.21
C THR A 374 19.20 -10.88 9.65
N PRO A 375 19.72 -9.98 8.78
CA PRO A 375 18.91 -8.91 8.19
C PRO A 375 17.64 -9.38 7.48
N VAL A 376 17.70 -10.52 6.77
CA VAL A 376 16.54 -11.09 6.07
C VAL A 376 15.52 -11.62 7.06
N GLU A 377 15.96 -12.34 8.09
CA GLU A 377 15.09 -12.84 9.16
C GLU A 377 14.46 -11.67 9.94
N ALA A 378 15.20 -10.61 10.22
CA ALA A 378 14.68 -9.42 10.89
C ALA A 378 13.55 -8.75 10.08
N ILE A 379 13.66 -8.71 8.74
CA ILE A 379 12.60 -8.23 7.86
C ILE A 379 11.35 -9.14 7.97
N GLN A 380 11.54 -10.45 8.00
CA GLN A 380 10.42 -11.40 8.16
C GLN A 380 9.73 -11.23 9.51
N LEU A 381 10.48 -11.09 10.60
CA LEU A 381 9.93 -10.84 11.94
C LEU A 381 9.20 -9.49 12.00
N ALA A 382 9.70 -8.46 11.32
CA ALA A 382 9.01 -7.16 11.22
C ALA A 382 7.67 -7.27 10.45
N GLN A 383 7.63 -8.04 9.36
CA GLN A 383 6.41 -8.33 8.62
C GLN A 383 5.41 -9.11 9.48
N GLN A 384 5.88 -10.12 10.21
CA GLN A 384 5.06 -10.89 11.15
C GLN A 384 4.48 -9.98 12.24
N ALA A 385 5.31 -9.16 12.89
CA ALA A 385 4.86 -8.20 13.90
C ALA A 385 3.78 -7.25 13.35
N THR A 386 3.96 -6.77 12.12
CA THR A 386 2.98 -5.90 11.46
C THR A 386 1.63 -6.58 11.25
N LEU A 387 1.62 -7.88 10.92
CA LEU A 387 0.37 -8.63 10.72
C LEU A 387 -0.28 -9.00 12.05
N GLU A 388 0.48 -9.44 13.04
CA GLU A 388 -0.05 -9.88 14.35
C GLU A 388 -0.64 -8.73 15.18
N THR A 389 -0.10 -7.52 15.03
CA THR A 389 -0.57 -6.31 15.72
C THR A 389 -1.60 -5.52 14.92
N ARG A 390 -2.10 -6.10 13.82
CA ARG A 390 -3.04 -5.44 12.92
C ARG A 390 -4.45 -5.49 13.51
N GLU A 391 -4.92 -4.34 13.96
CA GLU A 391 -6.32 -4.17 14.34
C GLU A 391 -7.26 -4.24 13.12
N ALA A 392 -8.50 -4.69 13.37
CA ALA A 392 -9.59 -4.55 12.42
C ALA A 392 -9.76 -3.07 12.05
N LYS A 393 -10.18 -2.78 10.81
CA LYS A 393 -10.50 -1.40 10.45
C LYS A 393 -11.65 -0.94 11.35
N HIS A 394 -11.49 0.20 12.00
CA HIS A 394 -12.59 0.82 12.74
C HIS A 394 -13.68 1.30 11.77
N GLU A 395 -14.88 1.51 12.30
CA GLU A 395 -15.99 2.07 11.53
C GLU A 395 -15.60 3.41 10.88
N PRO A 396 -16.11 3.71 9.66
CA PRO A 396 -15.85 4.98 9.00
C PRO A 396 -16.36 6.15 9.84
N ARG A 397 -15.45 7.09 10.14
CA ARG A 397 -15.76 8.37 10.79
C ARG A 397 -15.76 9.49 9.75
N THR A 398 -16.54 10.53 9.99
CA THR A 398 -16.43 11.77 9.21
C THR A 398 -15.12 12.49 9.55
N LEU A 399 -14.67 13.36 8.64
CA LEU A 399 -13.48 14.18 8.89
C LEU A 399 -13.64 15.06 10.14
N ALA A 400 -14.83 15.61 10.34
CA ALA A 400 -15.13 16.45 11.49
C ALA A 400 -15.01 15.68 12.82
N GLU A 401 -15.53 14.45 12.88
CA GLU A 401 -15.43 13.59 14.06
C GLU A 401 -13.97 13.19 14.35
N GLN A 402 -13.20 12.81 13.32
CA GLN A 402 -11.78 12.50 13.46
C GLN A 402 -11.00 13.69 14.02
N ARG A 403 -11.17 14.87 13.44
CA ARG A 403 -10.47 16.08 13.86
C ARG A 403 -10.87 16.53 15.25
N LEU A 404 -12.14 16.37 15.64
CA LEU A 404 -12.57 16.62 17.02
C LEU A 404 -11.88 15.68 18.00
N ALA A 405 -11.82 14.38 17.69
CA ALA A 405 -11.13 13.40 18.52
C ALA A 405 -9.63 13.70 18.65
N TRP A 406 -8.96 14.03 17.54
CA TRP A 406 -7.54 14.43 17.58
C TRP A 406 -7.33 15.72 18.34
N ARG A 407 -8.22 16.70 18.20
CA ARG A 407 -8.13 17.96 18.95
C ARG A 407 -8.23 17.70 20.46
N GLU A 408 -9.12 16.83 20.90
CA GLU A 408 -9.24 16.49 22.32
C GLU A 408 -7.99 15.78 22.85
N GLN A 409 -7.46 14.82 22.10
CA GLN A 409 -6.18 14.16 22.44
C GLN A 409 -5.02 15.17 22.52
N ALA A 410 -4.99 16.17 21.62
CA ALA A 410 -3.99 17.22 21.67
C ALA A 410 -4.17 18.14 22.88
N ARG A 411 -5.40 18.39 23.36
CA ARG A 411 -5.66 19.16 24.58
C ARG A 411 -5.14 18.41 25.81
N GLU A 412 -5.31 17.10 25.86
CA GLU A 412 -4.76 16.27 26.94
C GLU A 412 -3.23 16.35 27.00
N VAL A 413 -2.55 16.26 25.85
CA VAL A 413 -1.08 16.27 25.77
C VAL A 413 -0.49 17.66 25.97
N LEU A 414 -1.10 18.70 25.38
CA LEU A 414 -0.54 20.06 25.35
C LEU A 414 -1.09 20.98 26.45
N GLY A 415 -1.93 20.48 27.36
CA GLY A 415 -2.49 21.30 28.44
C GLY A 415 -3.58 22.29 27.98
N GLY A 416 -4.41 21.87 27.03
CA GLY A 416 -5.59 22.62 26.55
C GLY A 416 -5.35 23.48 25.30
N ASP A 417 -6.35 24.32 24.97
CA ASP A 417 -6.34 25.11 23.72
C ASP A 417 -5.24 26.20 23.67
N ALA A 418 -4.73 26.62 24.83
CA ALA A 418 -3.59 27.53 24.89
C ALA A 418 -2.30 26.84 24.39
N GLY A 419 -2.06 25.59 24.80
CA GLY A 419 -0.92 24.80 24.33
C GLY A 419 -0.98 24.51 22.84
N ILE A 420 -2.16 24.12 22.33
CA ILE A 420 -2.38 23.93 20.89
C ILE A 420 -2.04 25.22 20.12
N ARG A 421 -2.58 26.37 20.53
CA ARG A 421 -2.28 27.66 19.87
C ARG A 421 -0.81 28.02 19.93
N SER A 422 -0.14 27.77 21.05
CA SER A 422 1.30 27.99 21.20
C SER A 422 2.11 27.13 20.23
N MET A 423 1.79 25.83 20.12
CA MET A 423 2.45 24.92 19.18
C MET A 423 2.24 25.36 17.73
N LEU A 424 1.00 25.68 17.33
CA LEU A 424 0.69 26.15 15.98
C LEU A 424 1.44 27.45 15.63
N THR A 425 1.50 28.40 16.57
CA THR A 425 2.23 29.66 16.40
C THR A 425 3.74 29.44 16.27
N SER A 426 4.29 28.50 17.05
CA SER A 426 5.71 28.14 17.00
C SER A 426 6.09 27.47 15.67
N ALA A 427 5.23 26.57 15.17
CA ALA A 427 5.50 25.81 13.95
C ALA A 427 5.36 26.65 12.67
N ILE A 428 4.30 27.46 12.55
CA ILE A 428 3.96 28.20 11.32
C ILE A 428 4.53 29.64 11.34
N GLY A 429 4.89 30.14 12.53
CA GLY A 429 5.27 31.54 12.73
C GLY A 429 4.07 32.51 12.70
N PRO A 430 4.27 33.80 13.00
CA PRO A 430 3.21 34.81 13.02
C PRO A 430 2.69 35.23 11.63
N SER A 431 3.20 34.65 10.54
CA SER A 431 2.88 35.05 9.17
C SER A 431 1.70 34.27 8.59
N LEU A 432 0.49 34.66 8.97
CA LEU A 432 -0.65 34.67 8.04
C LEU A 432 -1.11 36.12 7.90
N PRO A 433 -1.00 36.75 6.72
CA PRO A 433 -1.85 37.89 6.41
C PRO A 433 -3.30 37.41 6.57
N LYS A 434 -4.11 38.13 7.35
CA LYS A 434 -5.56 37.95 7.32
C LYS A 434 -6.02 38.29 5.90
N GLY A 435 -6.38 37.27 5.12
CA GLY A 435 -7.02 37.38 3.82
C GLY A 435 -8.42 36.82 3.92
#